data_AF-A0A3M1XZJ3-F1
#
_entry.id   AF-A0A3M1XZJ3-F1
#
_cell.length_a   1.000
_cell.length_b   1.000
_cell.length_c   1.000
_cell.angle_alpha   90.00
_cell.angle_beta   90.00
_cell.angle_gamma   90.00
#
_symmetry.space_group_name_H-M   'P 1'
#
loop_
_entity.id
_entity.type
_entity.pdbx_description
1 polymer ?
#
loop_
_entity_poly.entity_id
_entity_poly.type
_entity_poly.pdbx_seq_one_letter_code
_entity_poly.pdbx_strand_id
1 'polypeptide(L)' 'MDIHLNLKLNLQLQEIAKQQGREISEILIDAIAEYVERNTQEQAFRAKVENTIATHRWLLNELAER' A
#
# COMPACT_ATOMS: atom_id res chain seq x y z
N MET A 1 2.48 -8.22 21.11
CA MET A 1 2.55 -8.94 19.83
C MET A 1 4.02 -9.08 19.51
N ASP A 2 4.56 -10.31 19.48
CA ASP A 2 5.96 -10.54 19.15
C ASP A 2 6.13 -10.74 17.64
N ILE A 3 6.66 -9.72 16.97
CA ILE A 3 6.96 -9.76 15.53
C ILE A 3 8.40 -10.28 15.39
N HIS A 4 8.55 -11.48 14.84
CA HIS A 4 9.86 -12.05 14.57
C HIS A 4 10.34 -11.61 13.18
N LEU A 5 11.25 -10.62 13.16
CA LEU A 5 11.87 -10.13 11.95
C LEU A 5 13.17 -10.86 11.66
N ASN A 6 13.52 -10.97 10.37
CA ASN A 6 14.83 -11.46 9.96
C ASN A 6 15.94 -10.59 10.57
N LEU A 7 17.05 -11.21 10.98
CA LEU A 7 18.22 -10.56 11.56
C LEU A 7 18.66 -9.31 10.79
N LYS A 8 18.69 -9.37 9.45
CA LYS A 8 19.06 -8.22 8.62
C LYS A 8 18.11 -7.03 8.81
N LEU A 9 16.80 -7.30 8.86
CA LEU A 9 15.79 -6.26 9.03
C LEU A 9 15.85 -5.64 10.43
N ASN A 10 16.09 -6.46 11.46
CA ASN A 10 16.30 -5.98 12.83
C ASN A 10 17.50 -5.04 12.95
N LEU A 11 18.63 -5.40 12.32
CA LEU A 11 19.82 -4.53 12.32
C LEU A 11 19.54 -3.19 11.62
N GLN A 12 18.84 -3.21 10.48
CA GLN A 12 18.44 -2.00 9.78
C GLN A 12 17.49 -1.13 10.61
N LEU A 13 16.50 -1.74 11.29
CA LEU A 13 15.58 -1.01 12.16
C LEU A 13 16.29 -0.41 13.38
N GLN A 14 17.25 -1.12 13.98
CA GLN A 14 18.07 -0.59 15.08
C GLN A 14 18.90 0.62 14.63
N GLU A 15 19.47 0.56 13.42
CA GLU A 15 20.24 1.66 12.85
C GLU A 15 19.36 2.89 12.59
N ILE A 16 18.18 2.70 11.99
CA ILE A 16 17.20 3.77 11.74
C ILE A 16 16.69 4.36 13.06
N ALA A 17 16.35 3.52 14.04
CA ALA A 17 15.94 3.93 15.37
C ALA A 17 16.99 4.81 16.05
N LYS A 18 18.26 4.41 15.97
CA LYS A 18 19.38 5.18 16.51
C LYS A 18 19.59 6.51 15.79
N GLN A 19 19.46 6.54 14.46
CA GLN A 19 19.60 7.77 13.66
C GLN A 19 18.48 8.77 13.94
N GLN A 20 17.26 8.29 14.16
CA GLN A 20 16.09 9.14 14.39
C GLN A 20 15.86 9.46 15.87
N GLY A 21 16.52 8.76 16.79
CA GLY A 21 16.30 8.88 18.23
C GLY A 21 14.90 8.39 18.65
N ARG A 22 14.36 7.40 17.93
CA ARG A 22 13.00 6.89 18.10
C ARG A 22 13.02 5.42 18.48
N GLU A 23 11.96 4.95 19.13
CA GLU A 23 11.76 3.53 19.40
C GLU A 23 11.42 2.76 18.11
N ILE A 24 11.91 1.52 18.00
CA ILE A 24 11.64 0.66 16.84
C ILE A 24 10.13 0.42 16.68
N SER A 25 9.40 0.32 17.79
CA SER A 25 7.95 0.15 17.80
C SER A 25 7.23 1.31 17.11
N GLU A 26 7.65 2.55 17.34
CA GLU A 26 7.07 3.73 16.71
C GLU A 26 7.33 3.74 15.21
N ILE A 27 8.56 3.42 14.80
CA ILE A 27 8.95 3.34 13.38
C ILE A 27 8.12 2.27 12.67
N LEU A 28 7.91 1.12 13.30
CA LEU A 28 7.09 0.05 12.73
C LEU A 28 5.62 0.45 12.62
N ILE A 29 5.07 1.13 13.62
CA ILE A 29 3.67 1.61 13.59
C ILE A 29 3.48 2.58 12.42
N ASP A 30 4.38 3.56 12.27
CA ASP A 30 4.31 4.52 11.17
C ASP A 30 4.43 3.84 9.81
N ALA A 31 5.40 2.93 9.66
CA ALA A 31 5.60 2.20 8.41
C ALA A 31 4.39 1.33 8.03
N ILE A 32 3.74 0.70 9.02
CA ILE A 32 2.51 -0.05 8.80
C ILE A 32 1.37 0.87 8.39
N ALA A 33 1.21 2.02 9.07
CA ALA A 33 0.17 2.98 8.75
C ALA A 33 0.32 3.50 7.30
N GLU A 34 1.55 3.87 6.91
CA GLU A 34 1.86 4.33 5.55
C GLU A 34 1.57 3.24 4.51
N TYR A 35 1.97 2.00 4.79
CA TYR A 35 1.70 0.87 3.91
C TYR A 35 0.20 0.64 3.72
N VAL A 36 -0.57 0.65 4.81
CA VAL A 36 -2.02 0.46 4.77
C VAL A 36 -2.71 1.58 3.98
N GLU A 37 -2.31 2.83 4.22
CA GLU A 37 -2.84 3.97 3.49
C GLU A 37 -2.56 3.85 1.99
N ARG A 38 -1.30 3.61 1.61
CA ARG A 38 -0.89 3.44 0.21
C ARG A 38 -1.63 2.29 -0.47
N ASN A 39 -1.72 1.14 0.19
CA ASN A 39 -2.42 -0.01 -0.36
C ASN A 39 -3.92 0.26 -0.55
N THR A 40 -4.54 0.98 0.39
CA THR A 40 -5.96 1.38 0.28
C THR A 40 -6.18 2.32 -0.90
N GLN A 41 -5.32 3.33 -1.06
CA GLN A 41 -5.39 4.26 -2.19
C GLN A 41 -5.15 3.54 -3.52
N GLU A 42 -4.20 2.62 -3.57
CA GLU A 42 -3.90 1.83 -4.77
C GLU A 42 -5.08 0.92 -5.16
N GLN A 43 -5.72 0.27 -4.19
CA GLN A 43 -6.93 -0.53 -4.44
C GLN A 43 -8.08 0.34 -4.96
N ALA A 44 -8.31 1.50 -4.35
CA ALA A 44 -9.32 2.45 -4.82
C ALA A 44 -9.04 2.94 -6.24
N PHE A 45 -7.76 3.21 -6.56
CA PHE A 45 -7.34 3.59 -7.90
C PHE A 45 -7.60 2.47 -8.91
N ARG A 46 -7.18 1.23 -8.60
CA ARG A 46 -7.41 0.06 -9.46
C ARG A 46 -8.90 -0.16 -9.73
N ALA A 47 -9.74 -0.08 -8.71
CA ALA A 47 -11.19 -0.20 -8.86
C ALA A 47 -11.77 0.89 -9.77
N LYS A 48 -11.29 2.14 -9.65
CA LYS A 48 -11.72 3.25 -10.53
C LYS A 48 -11.30 3.02 -11.98
N VAL A 49 -10.08 2.54 -12.22
CA VAL A 49 -9.60 2.20 -13.56
C VAL A 49 -10.43 1.07 -14.17
N GLU A 50 -10.68 -0.01 -13.43
CA GLU A 50 -11.49 -1.13 -13.89
C GLU A 50 -12.92 -0.69 -14.25
N ASN A 51 -13.56 0.13 -13.40
CA ASN A 51 -14.89 0.66 -13.67
C ASN A 51 -14.91 1.56 -14.92
N THR A 52 -13.89 2.39 -15.09
CA THR A 52 -13.76 3.25 -16.28
C THR A 52 -13.63 2.39 -17.54
N ILE A 53 -12.80 1.35 -17.52
CA ILE A 53 -12.64 0.41 -18.64
C ILE A 53 -13.96 -0.30 -18.94
N ALA A 54 -14.65 -0.81 -17.91
CA ALA A 54 -15.93 -1.49 -18.07
C ALA A 54 -16.99 -0.59 -18.71
N THR A 55 -17.06 0.67 -18.25
CA THR A 55 -17.99 1.67 -18.80
C THR A 55 -17.69 1.95 -20.28
N HIS A 56 -16.42 2.14 -20.64
CA HIS A 56 -16.04 2.38 -22.04
C HIS A 56 -16.31 1.16 -22.92
N ARG A 57 -16.05 -0.05 -22.41
CA ARG A 57 -16.37 -1.28 -23.13
C ARG A 57 -17.87 -1.42 -23.37
N TRP A 58 -18.70 -1.11 -22.37
CA TRP A 58 -20.15 -1.10 -22.53
C TRP A 58 -20.60 -0.09 -23.60
N LEU A 59 -20.09 1.15 -23.56
CA LEU A 59 -20.41 2.18 -24.56
C LEU A 59 -20.03 1.77 -25.98
N LEU A 60 -18.85 1.16 -26.17
CA LEU A 60 -18.40 0.68 -27.47
C LEU A 60 -19.27 -0.46 -28.00
N ASN A 61 -19.68 -1.38 -27.13
CA ASN A 61 -20.59 -2.47 -27.49
C ASN A 61 -21.97 -1.93 -27.90
N GLU A 62 -22.55 -1.03 -27.11
CA GLU A 62 -23.84 -0.39 -27.40
C GLU A 62 -23.82 0.38 -28.74
N LEU A 63 -22.69 0.99 -29.08
CA LEU A 63 -22.51 1.73 -30.33
C LEU A 63 -22.31 0.80 -31.54
N ALA A 64 -21.78 -0.41 -31.33
CA ALA A 64 -21.60 -1.41 -32.38
C ALA A 64 -22.86 -2.24 -32.66
N GLU A 65 -23.79 -2.32 -31.70
CA GLU A 65 -25.09 -3.00 -31.84
C GLU A 65 -26.15 -2.13 -32.55
N ARG A 66 -25.85 -0.86 -32.83
CA ARG A 66 -26.70 0.08 -33.60
C ARG A 66 -26.17 0.31 -35.00
#